data_AF-A0A804HZW3-F1
#
_entry.id   AF-A0A804HZW3-F1
#
_cell.length_a   1.000
_cell.length_b   1.000
_cell.length_c   1.000
_cell.angle_alpha   90.00
_cell.angle_beta   90.00
_cell.angle_gamma   90.00
#
_symmetry.space_group_name_H-M   'P 1'
#
loop_
_entity.id
_entity.type
_entity.pdbx_description
1 polymer ?
#
loop_
_entity_poly.entity_id
_entity_poly.type
_entity_poly.pdbx_seq_one_letter_code
_entity_poly.pdbx_strand_id
1 'polypeptide(L)'
;MGLELVDVREFPPLPVVRTTGTGDKPVAEGPSESGSEGEVECSTPKSEELEPKPAMVCPPAPRKPRPAKRKLGPPPKGYYPVPSDLASVFVPLSRLPNKRIRVG
;
A
#
# COMPACT_ATOMS: atom_id res chain seq x y z
N MET A 1 25.07 14.19 -28.30
CA MET A 1 25.13 12.84 -28.92
C MET A 1 25.84 11.97 -27.91
N GLY A 2 25.31 10.99 -27.19
CA GLY A 2 24.03 10.29 -27.09
C GLY A 2 24.35 9.12 -26.16
N LEU A 3 23.61 8.89 -25.08
CA LEU A 3 23.85 7.74 -24.20
C LEU A 3 23.10 6.56 -24.80
N GLU A 4 23.83 5.68 -25.47
CA GLU A 4 23.26 4.47 -26.08
C GLU A 4 22.99 3.45 -24.98
N LEU A 5 21.71 3.26 -24.68
CA LEU A 5 21.24 2.24 -23.74
C LEU A 5 21.21 0.91 -24.48
N VAL A 6 22.35 0.21 -24.50
CA VAL A 6 22.45 -1.14 -25.03
C VAL A 6 21.92 -2.13 -23.99
N ASP A 7 21.14 -3.10 -24.49
CA ASP A 7 20.63 -4.30 -23.83
C ASP A 7 19.25 -4.15 -23.16
N VAL A 8 18.22 -3.87 -23.98
CA VAL A 8 16.89 -4.43 -23.73
C VAL A 8 17.02 -5.94 -23.97
N ARG A 9 17.49 -6.67 -22.95
CA ARG A 9 17.32 -8.12 -22.91
C ARG A 9 15.82 -8.37 -22.91
N GLU A 10 15.32 -8.78 -24.07
CA GLU A 10 13.95 -9.27 -24.21
C GLU A 10 13.84 -10.52 -23.33
N PHE A 11 13.22 -10.36 -22.16
CA PHE A 11 12.98 -11.48 -21.28
C PHE A 11 11.96 -12.40 -21.95
N PRO A 12 12.21 -13.72 -21.98
CA PRO A 12 11.24 -14.65 -22.53
C PRO A 12 9.94 -14.57 -21.70
N PRO A 13 8.77 -14.61 -22.35
CA PRO A 13 7.50 -14.52 -21.65
C PRO A 13 7.36 -15.69 -20.66
N LEU A 14 7.09 -15.37 -19.39
CA LEU A 14 6.85 -16.37 -18.36
C LEU A 14 5.48 -17.02 -18.57
N PRO A 15 5.34 -18.33 -18.29
CA PRO A 15 4.07 -19.02 -18.43
C PRO A 15 3.02 -18.46 -17.45
N VAL A 16 1.78 -18.36 -17.93
CA VAL A 16 0.65 -17.86 -17.15
C VAL A 16 0.29 -18.85 -16.04
N VAL A 17 0.32 -18.39 -14.80
CA VAL A 17 -0.14 -19.16 -13.64
C VAL A 17 -1.68 -19.13 -13.61
N ARG A 18 -2.31 -20.30 -13.77
CA ARG A 18 -3.76 -20.45 -13.62
C ARG A 18 -4.08 -20.85 -12.19
N THR A 19 -4.64 -19.92 -11.41
CA THR A 19 -5.20 -20.24 -10.10
C THR A 19 -6.69 -20.56 -10.28
N THR A 20 -7.07 -21.82 -10.10
CA THR A 20 -8.47 -22.18 -9.92
C THR A 20 -8.83 -21.88 -8.47
N GLY A 21 -9.65 -20.86 -8.25
CA GLY A 21 -10.31 -20.67 -6.96
C GLY A 21 -11.24 -21.85 -6.73
N THR A 22 -10.99 -22.63 -5.68
CA THR A 22 -11.97 -23.58 -5.15
C THR A 22 -13.16 -22.77 -4.60
N GLY A 23 -14.14 -22.53 -5.46
CA GLY A 23 -15.50 -22.17 -5.10
C GLY A 23 -16.36 -23.43 -5.05
N ASP A 24 -17.21 -23.51 -4.04
CA ASP A 24 -17.94 -24.69 -3.58
C ASP A 24 -18.96 -25.30 -4.57
N LYS A 25 -18.91 -26.66 -4.72
CA LYS A 25 -19.94 -27.73 -4.99
C LYS A 25 -21.10 -27.52 -6.03
N PRO A 26 -21.71 -28.59 -6.64
CA PRO A 26 -21.98 -29.94 -6.11
C PRO A 26 -21.67 -31.15 -7.04
N VAL A 27 -21.91 -32.34 -6.47
CA VAL A 27 -21.53 -33.74 -6.78
C VAL A 27 -22.23 -34.38 -8.00
N ALA A 28 -21.54 -35.33 -8.67
CA ALA A 28 -22.12 -36.50 -9.34
C ALA A 28 -21.18 -37.74 -9.27
N GLU A 29 -21.62 -38.77 -8.51
CA GLU A 29 -21.49 -40.26 -8.62
C GLU A 29 -20.25 -40.86 -9.36
N GLY A 30 -19.43 -41.84 -8.91
CA GLY A 30 -19.29 -42.84 -7.82
C GLY A 30 -17.97 -43.66 -8.11
N PRO A 31 -17.71 -44.91 -7.65
CA PRO A 31 -18.21 -45.69 -6.52
C PRO A 31 -17.12 -46.14 -5.50
N SER A 32 -17.55 -46.34 -4.25
CA SER A 32 -17.21 -47.47 -3.36
C SER A 32 -15.74 -47.80 -3.05
N GLU A 33 -15.23 -47.26 -1.94
CA GLU A 33 -14.36 -48.01 -1.04
C GLU A 33 -14.83 -47.76 0.40
N SER A 34 -15.53 -48.74 0.98
CA SER A 34 -16.04 -48.68 2.35
C SER A 34 -14.91 -49.01 3.34
N GLY A 35 -14.06 -48.03 3.61
CA GLY A 35 -13.25 -48.00 4.83
C GLY A 35 -14.13 -47.58 5.99
N SER A 36 -14.43 -48.51 6.89
CA SER A 36 -15.12 -48.26 8.16
C SER A 36 -14.22 -47.40 9.07
N GLU A 37 -14.25 -46.08 8.90
CA GLU A 37 -13.47 -45.14 9.70
C GLU A 37 -14.34 -43.90 10.01
N GLY A 38 -15.20 -44.00 11.02
CA GLY A 38 -15.96 -42.87 11.55
C GLY A 38 -16.53 -43.29 12.91
N GLU A 39 -16.30 -42.61 14.02
CA GLU A 39 -15.96 -41.21 14.22
C GLU A 39 -14.97 -41.10 15.39
N VAL A 40 -13.68 -40.86 15.10
CA VAL A 40 -12.78 -40.41 16.17
C VAL A 40 -13.07 -38.93 16.32
N GLU A 41 -13.94 -38.56 17.25
CA GLU A 41 -14.15 -37.17 17.66
C GLU A 41 -12.80 -36.60 18.11
N CYS A 42 -12.14 -35.90 17.20
CA CYS A 42 -10.83 -35.32 17.41
C CYS A 42 -10.97 -34.12 18.34
N SER A 43 -10.79 -34.35 19.64
CA SER A 43 -10.77 -33.30 20.65
C SER A 43 -9.33 -32.83 20.87
N THR A 44 -9.04 -31.56 20.55
CA THR A 44 -7.76 -30.94 20.92
C THR A 44 -7.67 -30.86 22.45
N PRO A 45 -6.67 -31.47 23.10
CA PRO A 45 -6.50 -31.36 24.54
C PRO A 45 -6.23 -29.89 24.90
N LYS A 46 -7.12 -29.32 25.71
CA LYS A 46 -6.96 -27.97 26.29
C LYS A 46 -6.12 -28.14 27.56
N SER A 47 -4.85 -27.76 27.54
CA SER A 47 -4.09 -27.63 28.79
C SER A 47 -4.41 -26.26 29.41
N GLU A 48 -4.72 -26.27 30.71
CA GLU A 48 -4.99 -25.07 31.52
C GLU A 48 -3.80 -24.10 31.55
N GLU A 49 -2.59 -24.60 31.26
CA GLU A 49 -1.35 -23.82 31.16
C GLU A 49 -1.26 -22.96 29.88
N LEU A 50 -2.14 -23.19 28.89
CA LEU A 50 -2.16 -22.46 27.62
C LEU A 50 -3.17 -21.30 27.59
N GLU A 51 -3.56 -20.75 28.73
CA GLU A 51 -4.28 -19.47 28.72
C GLU A 51 -3.40 -18.40 28.04
N PRO A 52 -3.86 -17.81 26.91
CA PRO A 52 -3.07 -16.79 26.23
C PRO A 52 -2.92 -15.60 27.18
N LYS A 53 -1.67 -15.28 27.49
CA LYS A 53 -1.34 -14.09 28.30
C LYS A 53 -2.08 -12.88 27.74
N PRO A 54 -2.60 -11.98 28.60
CA PRO A 54 -3.26 -10.78 28.13
C PRO A 54 -2.34 -10.02 27.18
N ALA A 55 -2.93 -9.47 26.11
CA ALA A 55 -2.19 -8.76 25.08
C ALA A 55 -1.33 -7.66 25.71
N MET A 56 0.00 -7.78 25.61
CA MET A 56 0.91 -6.73 26.04
C MET A 56 0.71 -5.52 25.13
N VAL A 57 0.30 -4.40 25.73
CA VAL A 57 0.20 -3.13 25.02
C VAL A 57 1.60 -2.63 24.71
N CYS A 58 1.87 -2.33 23.45
CA CYS A 58 3.13 -1.74 23.04
C CYS A 58 3.30 -0.36 23.72
N PRO A 59 4.47 -0.07 24.32
CA PRO A 59 4.73 1.26 24.86
C PRO A 59 4.58 2.32 23.75
N PRO A 60 4.27 3.58 24.11
CA PRO A 60 4.12 4.65 23.14
C PRO A 60 5.40 4.80 22.30
N ALA A 61 5.22 5.09 21.02
CA ALA A 61 6.33 5.24 20.08
C ALA A 61 7.35 6.27 20.58
N PRO A 62 8.67 5.99 20.44
CA PRO A 62 9.71 6.95 20.78
C PRO A 62 9.47 8.30 20.09
N ARG A 63 9.43 9.38 20.87
CA ARG A 63 9.19 10.72 20.34
C ARG A 63 10.51 11.29 19.86
N LYS A 64 10.61 11.58 18.55
CA LYS A 64 11.74 12.33 18.01
C LYS A 64 11.77 13.74 18.62
N PRO A 65 12.95 14.30 18.95
CA PRO A 65 13.07 15.69 19.37
C PRO A 65 12.41 16.60 18.34
N ARG A 66 11.65 17.60 18.81
CA ARG A 66 11.11 18.60 17.89
C ARG A 66 12.28 19.35 17.26
N PRO A 67 12.30 19.53 15.93
CA PRO A 67 13.28 20.39 15.29
C PRO A 67 13.25 21.78 15.94
N ALA A 68 14.42 22.40 16.09
CA ALA A 68 14.49 23.78 16.56
C ALA A 68 13.59 24.67 15.70
N LYS A 69 12.81 25.57 16.33
CA LYS A 69 12.03 26.58 15.62
C LYS A 69 12.99 27.45 14.82
N ARG A 70 13.07 27.23 13.51
CA ARG A 70 13.80 28.11 12.59
C ARG A 70 13.12 29.47 12.60
N LYS A 71 13.90 30.55 12.76
CA LYS A 71 13.41 31.90 12.47
C LYS A 71 13.10 31.94 10.97
N LEU A 72 11.82 32.12 10.61
CA LEU A 72 11.36 32.23 9.23
C LEU A 72 11.68 33.62 8.63
N GLY A 73 12.84 34.18 8.99
CA GLY A 73 13.24 35.50 8.51
C GLY A 73 13.43 35.50 6.99
N PRO A 74 13.35 36.67 6.36
CA PRO A 74 13.72 36.83 4.95
C PRO A 74 15.12 36.26 4.68
N PRO A 75 15.40 35.78 3.47
CA PRO A 75 16.74 35.36 3.08
C PRO A 75 17.77 36.48 3.35
N PRO A 76 19.05 36.16 3.61
CA PRO A 76 20.09 37.18 3.83
C PRO A 76 20.21 38.21 2.70
N LYS A 77 19.84 37.82 1.48
CA LYS A 77 19.85 38.68 0.30
C LYS A 77 18.50 39.33 -0.01
N GLY A 78 17.51 39.20 0.87
CA GLY A 78 16.14 39.65 0.67
C GLY A 78 15.39 38.85 -0.39
N TYR A 79 14.22 39.37 -0.77
CA TYR A 79 13.42 38.86 -1.88
C TYR A 79 13.72 39.67 -3.15
N TYR A 80 13.55 39.05 -4.31
CA TYR A 80 13.60 39.79 -5.57
C TYR A 80 12.37 40.69 -5.73
N PRO A 81 12.51 41.85 -6.40
CA PRO A 81 11.37 42.70 -6.69
C PRO A 81 10.37 41.93 -7.54
N VAL A 82 9.13 41.88 -7.07
CA VAL A 82 8.01 41.29 -7.80
C VAL A 82 7.43 42.37 -8.71
N PRO A 83 7.21 42.11 -10.01
CA PRO A 83 6.51 43.03 -10.89
C PRO A 83 5.17 43.46 -10.30
N SER A 84 4.83 44.74 -10.42
CA SER A 84 3.55 45.28 -9.91
C SER A 84 2.34 44.68 -10.62
N ASP A 85 2.50 44.34 -11.89
CA ASP A 85 1.51 43.64 -12.67
C ASP A 85 1.86 42.15 -12.75
N LEU A 86 1.14 41.34 -11.98
CA LEU A 86 1.28 39.90 -12.03
C LEU A 86 0.62 39.31 -13.28
N ALA A 87 -0.40 39.96 -13.84
CA ALA A 87 -1.16 39.42 -14.97
C ALA A 87 -0.33 39.38 -16.26
N SER A 88 0.66 40.27 -16.41
CA SER A 88 1.62 40.21 -17.53
C SER A 88 2.70 39.13 -17.37
N VAL A 89 2.97 38.65 -16.16
CA VAL A 89 3.97 37.59 -15.91
C VAL A 89 3.38 36.21 -16.12
N PHE A 90 2.08 36.04 -15.86
CA PHE A 90 1.39 34.76 -15.98
C PHE A 90 0.65 34.64 -17.30
N VAL A 91 0.91 33.57 -18.05
CA VAL A 91 0.10 33.22 -19.23
C VAL A 91 -1.21 32.58 -18.76
N PRO A 92 -2.38 33.15 -19.07
CA PRO A 92 -3.65 32.54 -18.72
C PRO A 92 -3.78 31.16 -19.37
N LEU A 93 -4.07 30.14 -18.57
CA LEU A 93 -4.43 28.84 -19.12
C LEU A 93 -5.82 28.96 -19.75
N SER A 94 -5.90 28.69 -21.05
CA SER A 94 -7.15 28.73 -21.83
C SER A 94 -8.21 27.71 -21.37
N ARG A 95 -7.84 26.78 -20.49
CA ARG A 95 -8.74 25.80 -19.89
C ARG A 95 -8.54 25.77 -18.38
N LEU A 96 -9.54 26.23 -17.64
CA LEU A 96 -9.62 25.93 -16.21
C LEU A 96 -9.76 24.40 -16.07
N PRO A 97 -8.96 23.75 -15.19
CA PRO A 97 -9.19 22.34 -14.91
C PRO A 97 -10.60 22.18 -14.35
N ASN A 98 -11.42 21.30 -14.92
CA ASN A 98 -12.78 20.96 -14.45
C ASN A 98 -12.80 20.29 -13.05
N LYS A 99 -11.72 20.41 -12.28
CA LYS A 99 -11.59 19.83 -10.96
C LYS A 99 -12.30 20.75 -9.97
N ARG A 100 -13.41 20.27 -9.42
CA ARG A 100 -14.10 20.93 -8.29
C ARG A 100 -13.12 21.08 -7.12
N ILE A 101 -12.76 22.32 -6.82
CA ILE A 101 -12.04 22.64 -5.58
C ILE A 101 -13.06 22.57 -4.45
N ARG A 102 -12.84 21.68 -3.48
CA ARG A 102 -13.64 21.62 -2.25
C ARG A 102 -13.11 22.71 -1.32
N VAL A 103 -13.87 23.79 -1.17
CA VAL A 103 -13.63 24.80 -0.13
C VAL A 103 -14.05 24.17 1.20
N GLY A 104 -13.13 24.13 2.16
CA GLY A 104 -13.35 23.69 3.53
C GLY A 104 -13.56 24.88 4.46
#